data_AF-A0AAW5LIN7-F1
#
_entry.id   AF-A0AAW5LIN7-F1
#
_cell.length_a   1.000
_cell.length_b   1.000
_cell.length_c   1.000
_cell.angle_alpha   90.00
_cell.angle_beta   90.00
_cell.angle_gamma   90.00
#
_symmetry.space_group_name_H-M   'P 1'
#
loop_
_entity.id
_entity.type
_entity.pdbx_description
1 polymer ?
#
loop_
_entity_poly.entity_id
_entity_poly.type
_entity_poly.pdbx_seq_one_letter_code
_entity_poly.pdbx_strand_id
1 'polypeptide(L)' 'NVLEFKPTDEGYLKLHKTWFCKSKLCPVCNWRRAMKNSYQAQRVIEEVVKEKPKARWLFLTLSTRNAI' A
#
# COMPACT_ATOMS: atom_id res chain seq x y z
N ASN A 1 -17.26 10.93 -9.66
CA ASN A 1 -16.44 10.67 -8.45
C ASN A 1 -17.05 11.40 -7.28
N VAL A 2 -17.84 10.71 -6.46
CA VAL A 2 -18.50 11.31 -5.30
C VAL A 2 -17.56 11.16 -4.10
N LEU A 3 -17.22 12.28 -3.47
CA LEU A 3 -16.52 12.32 -2.19
C LEU A 3 -17.58 12.50 -1.10
N GLU A 4 -17.70 11.53 -0.21
CA GLU A 4 -18.61 11.60 0.93
C GLU A 4 -17.78 11.83 2.19
N PHE A 5 -18.10 12.90 2.90
CA PHE A 5 -17.47 13.26 4.17
C PHE A 5 -18.45 12.98 5.32
N LYS A 6 -17.92 12.58 6.47
CA LYS A 6 -18.68 12.47 7.72
C LYS A 6 -18.02 13.33 8.81
N PRO A 7 -18.81 13.95 9.70
CA PRO A 7 -18.26 14.63 10.87
C PRO A 7 -17.58 13.61 11.78
N THR A 8 -16.40 13.99 12.29
CA THR A 8 -15.74 13.31 13.40
C THR A 8 -16.27 13.83 14.73
N ASP A 9 -15.98 13.12 15.81
CA ASP A 9 -16.39 13.51 17.17
C ASP A 9 -15.81 14.88 17.59
N GLU A 10 -14.73 15.31 16.93
CA GLU A 10 -14.06 16.61 17.10
C GLU A 10 -14.66 17.73 16.24
N GLY A 11 -15.74 17.46 15.48
CA GLY A 11 -16.45 18.45 14.67
C GLY A 11 -15.89 18.70 13.27
N TYR A 12 -14.83 18.00 12.85
CA TYR A 12 -14.24 18.15 11.52
C TYR A 12 -14.82 17.16 10.51
N LEU A 13 -14.87 17.55 9.23
CA LEU A 13 -15.30 16.65 8.15
C LEU A 13 -14.14 15.77 7.68
N LYS A 14 -14.24 14.46 7.91
CA LYS A 14 -13.28 13.46 7.42
C LYS A 14 -13.84 12.73 6.21
N LEU A 15 -13.01 12.52 5.20
CA LEU A 15 -13.37 11.75 4.02
C LEU A 15 -13.73 10.31 4.44
N HIS A 16 -14.99 9.93 4.25
CA HIS A 16 -15.54 8.64 4.67
C HIS A 16 -15.63 7.65 3.52
N LYS A 17 -16.16 8.09 2.36
CA LYS A 17 -16.26 7.26 1.15
C LYS A 17 -15.82 8.06 -0.06
N THR A 18 -15.19 7.37 -0.99
CA THR A 18 -14.75 7.96 -2.25
C THR A 18 -14.58 6.86 -3.29
N TRP A 19 -15.02 7.14 -4.51
CA TRP A 19 -14.86 6.27 -5.66
C TRP A 19 -13.69 6.77 -6.51
N PHE A 20 -12.56 6.08 -6.41
CA PHE A 20 -11.37 6.38 -7.21
C PHE A 20 -11.43 5.71 -8.58
N CYS A 21 -10.77 6.32 -9.58
CA CYS A 21 -10.74 5.82 -10.96
C CYS A 21 -9.94 4.52 -11.14
N LYS A 22 -9.10 4.12 -10.16
CA LYS A 22 -8.22 2.92 -10.20
C LYS A 22 -7.27 2.83 -11.40
N SER A 23 -7.16 3.90 -12.21
CA SER A 23 -6.24 3.98 -13.34
C SER A 23 -4.80 3.86 -12.88
N LYS A 24 -4.00 3.11 -13.65
CA LYS A 24 -2.55 2.97 -13.42
C LYS A 24 -1.77 4.27 -13.61
N LEU A 25 -2.35 5.27 -14.29
CA LEU A 25 -1.73 6.58 -14.51
C LEU A 25 -2.19 7.63 -13.49
N CYS A 26 -3.16 7.32 -12.63
CA CYS A 26 -3.63 8.28 -11.64
C CYS A 26 -2.67 8.34 -10.44
N PRO A 27 -2.06 9.51 -10.15
CA PRO A 27 -1.08 9.64 -9.07
C PRO A 27 -1.69 9.34 -7.70
N VAL A 28 -2.94 9.75 -7.46
CA VAL A 28 -3.65 9.49 -6.20
C VAL A 28 -3.93 7.99 -6.01
N CYS A 29 -4.37 7.29 -7.06
CA CYS A 29 -4.62 5.85 -6.99
C CYS A 29 -3.32 5.06 -6.77
N ASN A 30 -2.25 5.45 -7.46
CA ASN A 30 -0.94 4.82 -7.30
C ASN A 30 -0.36 5.06 -5.92
N TRP A 31 -0.45 6.27 -5.38
CA TRP A 31 -0.01 6.59 -4.03
C TRP A 31 -0.76 5.78 -2.98
N ARG A 32 -2.09 5.69 -3.07
CA ARG A 32 -2.89 4.85 -2.17
C ARG A 32 -2.54 3.36 -2.28
N ARG A 33 -2.26 2.87 -3.49
CA ARG A 33 -1.79 1.49 -3.71
C ARG A 33 -0.42 1.27 -3.06
N ALA A 34 0.51 2.21 -3.21
CA ALA A 34 1.82 2.14 -2.58
C ALA A 34 1.69 2.07 -1.05
N MET A 35 0.89 2.93 -0.42
CA MET A 35 0.66 2.89 1.03
C MET A 35 0.09 1.55 1.49
N LYS A 36 -0.91 1.01 0.77
CA LYS A 36 -1.47 -0.31 1.07
C LYS A 36 -0.40 -1.41 0.98
N ASN A 37 0.40 -1.40 -0.09
CA ASN A 37 1.44 -2.40 -0.31
C ASN A 37 2.51 -2.35 0.80
N SER A 38 2.94 -1.16 1.20
CA SER A 38 3.89 -0.97 2.31
C SER A 38 3.34 -1.54 3.62
N TYR A 39 2.08 -1.23 3.95
CA TYR A 39 1.43 -1.77 5.15
C TYR A 39 1.33 -3.30 5.13
N GLN A 40 0.93 -3.87 3.99
CA GLN A 40 0.84 -5.33 3.85
C GLN A 40 2.22 -6.00 3.94
N ALA A 41 3.24 -5.40 3.32
CA ALA A 41 4.61 -5.90 3.40
C ALA A 41 5.14 -5.89 4.86
N GLN A 42 4.90 -4.80 5.60
CA GLN A 42 5.26 -4.72 7.02
C GLN A 42 4.64 -5.85 7.83
N ARG A 43 3.34 -6.11 7.66
CA ARG A 43 2.66 -7.22 8.35
C ARG A 43 3.27 -8.59 8.04
N VAL A 44 3.60 -8.83 6.77
CA VAL A 44 4.25 -10.10 6.37
C VAL A 44 5.64 -10.21 7.02
N ILE A 45 6.41 -9.13 7.03
CA ILE A 45 7.73 -9.10 7.68
C ILE A 45 7.61 -9.38 9.18
N GLU A 46 6.65 -8.75 9.87
CA GLU A 46 6.39 -8.97 11.29
C GLU A 46 6.10 -10.44 11.61
N GLU A 47 5.27 -11.11 10.82
CA GLU A 47 4.97 -12.53 11.01
C GLU A 47 6.18 -13.43 10.72
N VAL A 48 6.96 -13.14 9.67
CA VAL A 48 8.19 -13.90 9.36
C VAL A 48 9.21 -13.80 10.48
N VAL A 49 9.36 -12.61 11.10
CA VAL A 49 10.28 -12.42 12.24
C VAL A 49 9.84 -13.24 13.45
N LYS A 50 8.53 -13.35 13.71
CA LYS A 50 7.98 -14.17 14.80
C LYS A 50 8.20 -15.65 14.56
N GLU A 51 7.87 -16.15 13.38
CA GLU A 51 7.96 -17.59 13.05
C GLU A 51 9.40 -18.05 12.86
N LYS A 52 10.26 -17.20 12.29
CA LYS A 52 11.63 -17.55 11.91
C LYS A 52 12.62 -16.46 12.34
N PRO A 53 12.90 -16.33 13.65
CA PRO A 53 13.77 -15.28 14.17
C PRO A 53 15.24 -15.38 13.69
N LYS A 54 15.67 -16.57 13.23
CA LYS A 54 17.00 -16.81 12.67
C LYS A 54 17.07 -16.63 11.14
N ALA A 55 15.95 -16.32 10.49
CA ALA A 55 15.94 -16.08 9.04
C ALA A 55 16.76 -14.84 8.67
N ARG A 56 17.28 -14.82 7.45
CA ARG A 56 18.03 -13.70 6.88
C ARG A 56 17.34 -13.20 5.62
N TRP A 57 17.34 -11.89 5.44
CA TRP A 57 16.79 -11.27 4.24
C TRP A 57 17.81 -11.30 3.10
N LEU A 58 17.35 -11.71 1.92
CA LEU A 58 18.12 -11.60 0.67
C LEU A 58 17.58 -10.45 -0.15
N PHE A 59 18.38 -9.41 -0.34
CA PHE A 59 18.07 -8.36 -1.30
C PHE A 59 18.50 -8.83 -2.69
N LEU A 60 17.52 -9.21 -3.51
CA LEU A 60 17.76 -9.76 -4.85
C LEU A 60 17.29 -8.78 -5.92
N THR A 61 18.19 -8.39 -6.82
CA THR A 61 17.85 -7.64 -8.03
C THR A 61 17.72 -8.60 -9.20
N LEU A 62 16.50 -8.73 -9.74
CA LEU A 62 16.23 -9.54 -10.93
C LEU A 62 16.24 -8.63 -12.15
N SER A 63 17.11 -8.91 -13.12
CA SER A 63 17.07 -8.31 -14.45
C SER A 63 16.35 -9.24 -15.42
N THR A 64 15.71 -8.66 -16.43
CA THR A 64 15.25 -9.44 -17.57
C THR A 64 16.47 -9.90 -18.36
N ARG A 65 16.43 -11.14 -18.88
CA ARG A 65 17.43 -11.59 -19.85
C ARG A 65 17.51 -10.55 -20.97
N ASN A 66 18.73 -10.14 -21.32
CA ASN A 66 18.94 -9.33 -22.51
C ASN A 66 18.47 -10.15 -23.71
N ALA A 67 17.31 -9.80 -24.28
CA ALA A 67 16.68 -10.46 -25.41
C ALA A 67 16.93 -9.66 -26.70
N ILE A 68 18.20 -9.28 -26.88
CA ILE A 68 18.75 -8.86 -28.16
C ILE A 68 19.31 -10.11 -28.84
#